data_AF-A0A8C0RH78-F1
#
_entry.id   AF-A0A8C0RH78-F1
#
_cell.length_a   1.000
_cell.length_b   1.000
_cell.length_c   1.000
_cell.angle_alpha   90.00
_cell.angle_beta   90.00
_cell.angle_gamma   90.00
#
_symmetry.space_group_name_H-M   'P 1'
#
loop_
_entity.id
_entity.type
_entity.pdbx_description
1 polymer ?
#
loop_
_entity_poly.entity_id
_entity_poly.type
_entity_poly.pdbx_seq_one_letter_code
_entity_poly.pdbx_strand_id
1 'polypeptide(L)'
;RKKRRVRGSESYGNSAFSGAGGYTQSPGGFGSPTPSQAEKKSRARAQHIVPCTISQLLSATLVDEMFKIGNVEISQVTIVGIIRHAEKAPTNIVYKIDDMTAAPMDVRQWVDTDDASSENTVVPPETYVKVAGHLRSFQNKKSLVAFKIMPLEDMNEFTAHILEVVNAHMILSKSNSQPPAGRAPISNPGMGETGNFGGISSIPANGLTVAQNQVLNLIKACPRPEGLNFQDLKNQLQHMSVASIKQAVDFLSNEGHIYSTVDDDHFKSTDAD
;
A
#
# COMPACT_ATOMS: atom_id res chain seq x y z
N ARG A 1 32.69 21.99 -63.29
CA ARG A 1 34.08 22.05 -62.78
C ARG A 1 34.31 20.82 -61.88
N LYS A 2 35.54 20.25 -61.79
CA LYS A 2 35.86 18.92 -61.20
C LYS A 2 35.58 18.84 -59.67
N LYS A 3 35.24 17.73 -58.97
CA LYS A 3 35.60 16.27 -58.95
C LYS A 3 36.85 15.88 -58.11
N ARG A 4 36.75 14.76 -57.35
CA ARG A 4 37.65 14.14 -56.32
C ARG A 4 37.76 14.91 -54.98
N ARG A 5 37.81 14.33 -53.76
CA ARG A 5 37.75 12.95 -53.16
C ARG A 5 38.99 12.00 -53.25
N VAL A 6 39.36 11.43 -52.08
CA VAL A 6 40.07 10.13 -51.74
C VAL A 6 41.42 10.20 -50.97
N ARG A 7 41.36 9.67 -49.71
CA ARG A 7 42.27 8.86 -48.84
C ARG A 7 43.81 8.70 -49.02
N GLY A 8 44.49 8.50 -47.87
CA GLY A 8 45.63 7.57 -47.60
C GLY A 8 46.98 8.23 -47.25
N SER A 9 47.91 7.65 -46.48
CA SER A 9 47.91 6.61 -45.41
C SER A 9 49.26 6.62 -44.64
N GLU A 10 49.31 5.97 -43.47
CA GLU A 10 50.48 5.33 -42.78
C GLU A 10 51.72 6.14 -42.25
N SER A 11 51.80 6.19 -40.91
CA SER A 11 52.88 5.74 -40.01
C SER A 11 54.38 5.78 -40.42
N TYR A 12 55.22 6.39 -39.56
CA TYR A 12 56.29 5.76 -38.74
C TYR A 12 57.29 6.83 -38.24
N GLY A 13 57.75 6.75 -36.98
CA GLY A 13 58.76 7.68 -36.45
C GLY A 13 58.98 7.56 -34.93
N ASN A 14 59.91 6.71 -34.52
CA ASN A 14 60.22 6.41 -33.12
C ASN A 14 61.46 7.17 -32.62
N SER A 15 61.41 7.77 -31.43
CA SER A 15 62.59 8.01 -30.58
C SER A 15 62.20 8.30 -29.13
N ALA A 16 62.93 7.70 -28.18
CA ALA A 16 62.63 7.73 -26.75
C ALA A 16 63.51 8.73 -25.99
N PHE A 17 63.05 9.15 -24.79
CA PHE A 17 63.96 9.37 -23.66
C PHE A 17 63.28 9.09 -22.31
N SER A 18 64.11 8.86 -21.30
CA SER A 18 63.78 8.24 -20.00
C SER A 18 63.06 9.14 -18.98
N GLY A 19 62.26 8.52 -18.12
CA GLY A 19 61.85 9.05 -16.82
C GLY A 19 61.45 7.91 -15.89
N ALA A 20 62.14 7.74 -14.76
CA ALA A 20 62.02 6.56 -13.90
C ALA A 20 61.15 6.79 -12.64
N GLY A 21 60.48 5.73 -12.20
CA GLY A 21 60.10 5.51 -10.80
C GLY A 21 58.72 6.00 -10.35
N GLY A 22 58.04 5.19 -9.53
CA GLY A 22 56.89 5.63 -8.72
C GLY A 22 55.58 4.89 -8.95
N TYR A 23 55.51 3.59 -8.67
CA TYR A 23 54.22 2.91 -8.48
C TYR A 23 53.66 3.22 -7.08
N THR A 24 52.90 4.30 -6.94
CA THR A 24 52.04 4.55 -5.77
C THR A 24 50.61 4.13 -6.11
N GLN A 25 50.06 3.18 -5.34
CA GLN A 25 48.69 2.71 -5.58
C GLN A 25 47.69 3.81 -5.26
N SER A 26 46.82 4.13 -6.23
CA SER A 26 45.65 4.97 -5.99
C SER A 26 44.56 4.15 -5.28
N PRO A 27 43.98 4.64 -4.17
CA PRO A 27 43.03 3.87 -3.37
C PRO A 27 41.64 3.80 -4.02
N GLY A 28 41.47 2.85 -4.94
CA GLY A 28 40.21 2.50 -5.61
C GLY A 28 39.80 1.06 -5.33
N GLY A 29 39.84 0.64 -4.07
CA GLY A 29 39.54 -0.74 -3.67
C GLY A 29 38.04 -1.03 -3.55
N PHE A 30 37.60 -2.15 -4.13
CA PHE A 30 36.30 -2.76 -3.82
C PHE A 30 36.20 -3.04 -2.31
N GLY A 31 35.37 -2.29 -1.60
CA GLY A 31 35.08 -2.48 -0.18
C GLY A 31 33.64 -2.91 0.03
N SER A 32 33.43 -4.13 0.51
CA SER A 32 32.12 -4.55 1.04
C SER A 32 31.72 -3.64 2.22
N PRO A 33 30.46 -3.20 2.31
CA PRO A 33 30.04 -2.32 3.40
C PRO A 33 30.04 -3.07 4.74
N THR A 34 30.92 -2.64 5.66
CA THR A 34 30.85 -3.04 7.07
C THR A 34 29.62 -2.40 7.74
N PRO A 35 28.85 -3.14 8.55
CA PRO A 35 27.66 -2.60 9.18
C PRO A 35 27.99 -1.78 10.43
N SER A 36 27.93 -0.45 10.33
CA SER A 36 28.01 0.44 11.49
C SER A 36 26.80 1.39 11.57
N GLN A 37 25.95 1.10 12.56
CA GLN A 37 25.03 2.02 13.25
C GLN A 37 24.43 3.20 12.43
N ALA A 38 23.29 2.95 11.80
CA ALA A 38 22.03 3.53 12.27
C ALA A 38 20.89 3.01 11.41
N GLU A 39 20.26 1.90 11.82
CA GLU A 39 18.95 1.55 11.29
C GLU A 39 17.96 2.62 11.73
N LYS A 40 17.80 3.66 10.90
CA LYS A 40 16.53 4.37 10.80
C LYS A 40 15.51 3.29 10.47
N LYS A 41 14.77 2.82 11.49
CA LYS A 41 13.59 1.96 11.32
C LYS A 41 12.85 2.50 10.11
N SER A 42 12.80 1.73 9.02
CA SER A 42 11.99 2.14 7.89
C SER A 42 10.57 2.24 8.45
N ARG A 43 10.01 3.45 8.51
CA ARG A 43 8.63 3.64 8.93
C ARG A 43 7.84 2.72 8.02
N ALA A 44 7.17 1.71 8.60
CA ALA A 44 6.44 0.70 7.85
C ALA A 44 5.49 1.44 6.92
N ARG A 45 5.86 1.50 5.63
CA ARG A 45 5.19 2.38 4.68
C ARG A 45 3.76 1.88 4.57
N ALA A 46 2.78 2.72 4.94
CA ALA A 46 1.37 2.34 4.91
C ALA A 46 1.05 1.68 3.55
N GLN A 47 0.85 0.36 3.56
CA GLN A 47 0.76 -0.45 2.33
C GLN A 47 -0.64 -0.42 1.72
N HIS A 48 -1.63 0.11 2.45
CA HIS A 48 -3.01 0.16 2.00
C HIS A 48 -3.18 1.15 0.85
N ILE A 49 -3.81 0.69 -0.23
CA ILE A 49 -4.34 1.54 -1.29
C ILE A 49 -5.67 2.11 -0.77
N VAL A 50 -5.73 3.41 -0.51
CA VAL A 50 -6.90 4.03 0.12
C VAL A 50 -7.87 4.56 -0.95
N PRO A 51 -9.15 4.13 -0.98
CA PRO A 51 -10.14 4.72 -1.86
C PRO A 51 -10.44 6.15 -1.41
N CYS A 52 -10.28 7.11 -2.33
CA CYS A 52 -10.49 8.53 -2.08
C CYS A 52 -11.44 9.16 -3.12
N THR A 53 -11.90 10.36 -2.80
CA THR A 53 -12.46 11.34 -3.74
C THR A 53 -11.40 12.39 -4.10
N ILE A 54 -11.58 13.08 -5.21
CA ILE A 54 -10.69 14.15 -5.69
C ILE A 54 -10.64 15.30 -4.68
N SER A 55 -11.78 15.69 -4.08
CA SER A 55 -11.83 16.70 -3.02
C SER A 55 -10.92 16.35 -1.84
N GLN A 56 -10.97 15.13 -1.33
CA GLN A 56 -10.09 14.65 -0.26
C GLN A 56 -8.61 14.72 -0.68
N LEU A 57 -8.26 14.28 -1.90
CA LEU A 57 -6.89 14.36 -2.40
C LEU A 57 -6.41 15.81 -2.52
N LEU A 58 -7.25 16.73 -2.99
CA LEU A 58 -6.94 18.17 -3.08
C LEU A 58 -6.77 18.80 -1.69
N SER A 59 -7.61 18.42 -0.72
CA SER A 59 -7.51 18.87 0.68
C SER A 59 -6.37 18.23 1.48
N ALA A 60 -5.70 17.19 0.97
CA ALA A 60 -4.64 16.51 1.70
C ALA A 60 -3.47 17.45 2.06
N THR A 61 -2.94 17.32 3.28
CA THR A 61 -1.76 18.08 3.76
C THR A 61 -0.52 17.20 3.69
N LEU A 62 0.64 17.80 3.38
CA LEU A 62 1.93 17.10 3.38
C LEU A 62 2.63 17.37 4.72
N VAL A 63 2.83 16.34 5.54
CA VAL A 63 3.45 16.41 6.88
C VAL A 63 4.46 15.27 6.99
N ASP A 64 5.70 15.56 7.41
CA ASP A 64 6.80 14.59 7.47
C ASP A 64 6.97 13.76 6.17
N GLU A 65 6.95 14.43 5.02
CA GLU A 65 6.99 13.84 3.66
C GLU A 65 5.80 12.90 3.32
N MET A 66 4.77 12.83 4.17
CA MET A 66 3.62 11.96 3.99
C MET A 66 2.32 12.75 3.83
N PHE A 67 1.48 12.36 2.87
CA PHE A 67 0.18 13.00 2.67
C PHE A 67 -0.81 12.49 3.72
N LYS A 68 -1.60 13.41 4.30
CA LYS A 68 -2.67 13.10 5.26
C LYS A 68 -3.99 13.76 4.88
N ILE A 69 -5.08 13.03 5.08
CA ILE A 69 -6.46 13.54 4.99
C ILE A 69 -7.04 13.43 6.41
N GLY A 70 -7.08 14.55 7.13
CA GLY A 70 -7.29 14.52 8.58
C GLY A 70 -6.13 13.77 9.26
N ASN A 71 -6.43 12.69 9.96
CA ASN A 71 -5.44 11.79 10.56
C ASN A 71 -5.12 10.53 9.72
N VAL A 72 -5.76 10.35 8.55
CA VAL A 72 -5.52 9.20 7.66
C VAL A 72 -4.32 9.48 6.78
N GLU A 73 -3.28 8.65 6.88
CA GLU A 73 -2.10 8.70 6.02
C GLU A 73 -2.38 8.02 4.68
N ILE A 74 -1.99 8.66 3.57
CA ILE A 74 -2.17 8.15 2.21
C ILE A 74 -0.86 8.18 1.40
N SER A 75 -0.67 7.17 0.55
CA SER A 75 0.50 7.07 -0.36
C SER A 75 0.12 6.44 -1.70
N GLN A 76 -0.63 5.35 -1.66
CA GLN A 76 -1.35 4.79 -2.80
C GLN A 76 -2.83 5.04 -2.59
N VAL A 77 -3.53 5.41 -3.66
CA VAL A 77 -4.96 5.68 -3.62
C VAL A 77 -5.66 5.13 -4.85
N THR A 78 -6.97 4.88 -4.72
CA THR A 78 -7.87 4.73 -5.86
C THR A 78 -8.85 5.90 -5.94
N ILE A 79 -9.21 6.28 -7.17
CA ILE A 79 -10.37 7.15 -7.44
C ILE A 79 -11.21 6.51 -8.54
N VAL A 80 -12.52 6.82 -8.59
CA VAL A 80 -13.37 6.57 -9.75
C VAL A 80 -13.95 7.89 -10.21
N GLY A 81 -13.90 8.15 -11.51
CA GLY A 81 -14.43 9.37 -12.12
C GLY A 81 -14.49 9.29 -13.64
N ILE A 82 -15.08 10.31 -14.26
CA ILE A 82 -15.22 10.43 -15.71
C ILE A 82 -14.05 11.21 -16.32
N ILE A 83 -13.51 10.75 -17.44
CA ILE A 83 -12.46 11.46 -18.18
C ILE A 83 -13.08 12.67 -18.90
N ARG A 84 -12.68 13.89 -18.54
CA ARG A 84 -13.09 15.13 -19.23
C ARG A 84 -12.17 15.54 -20.36
N HIS A 85 -10.91 15.15 -20.29
CA HIS A 85 -9.90 15.47 -21.29
C HIS A 85 -8.77 14.45 -21.23
N ALA A 86 -8.12 14.18 -22.36
CA ALA A 86 -6.93 13.36 -22.44
C ALA A 86 -5.90 13.99 -23.40
N GLU A 87 -4.68 14.15 -22.93
CA GLU A 87 -3.56 14.73 -23.69
C GLU A 87 -2.43 13.69 -23.79
N LYS A 88 -2.18 13.15 -24.99
CA LYS A 88 -1.10 12.18 -25.23
C LYS A 88 0.17 12.89 -25.67
N ALA A 89 1.23 12.71 -24.90
CA ALA A 89 2.61 13.07 -25.23
C ALA A 89 3.42 11.79 -25.54
N PRO A 90 4.65 11.90 -26.09
CA PRO A 90 5.45 10.73 -26.47
C PRO A 90 5.78 9.74 -25.34
N THR A 91 5.90 10.23 -24.10
CA THR A 91 6.30 9.42 -22.93
C THR A 91 5.19 9.26 -21.88
N ASN A 92 4.06 9.94 -22.02
CA ASN A 92 2.98 9.91 -21.03
C ASN A 92 1.64 10.38 -21.61
N ILE A 93 0.54 9.96 -20.99
CA ILE A 93 -0.79 10.52 -21.20
C ILE A 93 -1.18 11.30 -19.93
N VAL A 94 -1.79 12.48 -20.09
CA VAL A 94 -2.39 13.25 -18.99
C VAL A 94 -3.90 13.32 -19.17
N TYR A 95 -4.63 12.71 -18.26
CA TYR A 95 -6.08 12.78 -18.18
C TYR A 95 -6.51 13.88 -17.21
N LYS A 96 -7.64 14.52 -17.48
CA LYS A 96 -8.40 15.28 -16.46
C LYS A 96 -9.59 14.44 -16.04
N ILE A 97 -9.62 14.04 -14.78
CA ILE A 97 -10.64 13.13 -14.25
C ILE A 97 -11.52 13.89 -13.26
N ASP A 98 -12.83 13.66 -13.33
CA ASP A 98 -13.87 14.37 -12.60
C ASP A 98 -14.75 13.36 -11.83
N ASP A 99 -14.89 13.54 -10.52
CA ASP A 99 -15.74 12.72 -9.64
C ASP A 99 -16.90 13.53 -9.02
N MET A 100 -17.16 14.74 -9.54
CA MET A 100 -18.11 15.73 -9.03
C MET A 100 -17.81 16.32 -7.64
N THR A 101 -16.74 15.91 -6.94
CA THR A 101 -16.45 16.41 -5.58
C THR A 101 -15.62 17.68 -5.56
N ALA A 102 -14.89 17.97 -6.63
CA ALA A 102 -14.09 19.19 -6.80
C ALA A 102 -13.81 19.44 -8.30
N ALA A 103 -12.98 20.45 -8.61
CA ALA A 103 -12.50 20.64 -9.98
C ALA A 103 -11.68 19.42 -10.48
N PRO A 104 -11.74 19.08 -11.78
CA PRO A 104 -11.08 17.89 -12.31
C PRO A 104 -9.58 17.83 -12.02
N MET A 105 -9.09 16.66 -11.61
CA MET A 105 -7.69 16.42 -11.26
C MET A 105 -6.87 15.94 -12.47
N ASP A 106 -5.65 16.45 -12.60
CA ASP A 106 -4.67 15.93 -13.55
C ASP A 106 -4.14 14.56 -13.08
N VAL A 107 -4.25 13.56 -13.93
CA VAL A 107 -3.81 12.17 -13.71
C VAL A 107 -2.88 11.76 -14.84
N ARG A 108 -1.61 11.48 -14.50
CA ARG A 108 -0.56 11.11 -15.45
C ARG A 108 -0.34 9.60 -15.47
N GLN A 109 -0.47 8.98 -16.64
CA GLN A 109 -0.02 7.62 -16.93
C GLN A 109 1.28 7.70 -17.74
N TRP A 110 2.32 6.95 -17.37
CA TRP A 110 3.52 6.82 -18.22
C TRP A 110 3.25 5.82 -19.35
N VAL A 111 3.86 6.06 -20.50
CA VAL A 111 3.76 5.22 -21.70
C VAL A 111 5.08 4.48 -21.85
N ASP A 112 5.04 3.15 -21.77
CA ASP A 112 6.21 2.31 -22.02
C ASP A 112 6.45 2.23 -23.52
N THR A 113 7.60 2.72 -23.97
CA THR A 113 7.97 2.79 -25.40
C THR A 113 8.51 1.49 -25.97
N ASP A 114 8.93 0.58 -25.09
CA ASP A 114 9.71 -0.60 -25.45
C ASP A 114 8.82 -1.85 -25.58
N ASP A 115 7.58 -1.79 -25.07
CA ASP A 115 6.66 -2.91 -25.04
C ASP A 115 5.56 -2.77 -26.10
N ALA A 116 5.81 -3.32 -27.28
CA ALA A 116 4.88 -3.30 -28.42
C ALA A 116 3.56 -4.08 -28.17
N SER A 117 3.46 -4.80 -27.04
CA SER A 117 2.23 -5.45 -26.58
C SER A 117 1.37 -4.56 -25.68
N SER A 118 1.93 -3.48 -25.13
CA SER A 118 1.23 -2.62 -24.18
C SER A 118 0.15 -1.79 -24.87
N GLU A 119 -1.06 -1.86 -24.30
CA GLU A 119 -2.27 -1.21 -24.79
C GLU A 119 -2.23 0.30 -24.50
N ASN A 120 -1.29 1.00 -25.13
CA ASN A 120 -1.06 2.45 -25.05
C ASN A 120 -2.17 3.29 -25.73
N THR A 121 -3.38 2.75 -25.77
CA THR A 121 -4.60 3.36 -26.27
C THR A 121 -5.06 4.42 -25.27
N VAL A 122 -5.36 5.62 -25.76
CA VAL A 122 -5.92 6.68 -24.91
C VAL A 122 -7.37 6.30 -24.59
N VAL A 123 -7.70 6.19 -23.31
CA VAL A 123 -9.10 5.97 -22.91
C VAL A 123 -9.91 7.23 -23.30
N PRO A 124 -11.01 7.11 -24.06
CA PRO A 124 -11.74 8.27 -24.56
C PRO A 124 -12.32 9.16 -23.45
N PRO A 125 -12.46 10.48 -23.68
CA PRO A 125 -13.32 11.33 -22.86
C PRO A 125 -14.76 10.79 -22.75
N GLU A 126 -15.45 11.21 -21.69
CA GLU A 126 -16.76 10.73 -21.24
C GLU A 126 -16.81 9.22 -20.87
N THR A 127 -15.65 8.56 -20.72
CA THR A 127 -15.53 7.22 -20.13
C THR A 127 -15.33 7.30 -18.61
N TYR A 128 -16.08 6.51 -17.83
CA TYR A 128 -15.79 6.31 -16.41
C TYR A 128 -14.61 5.35 -16.22
N VAL A 129 -13.69 5.69 -15.32
CA VAL A 129 -12.48 4.90 -15.03
C VAL A 129 -12.22 4.74 -13.54
N LYS A 130 -11.75 3.56 -13.11
CA LYS A 130 -11.10 3.33 -11.81
C LYS A 130 -9.59 3.49 -12.01
N VAL A 131 -9.00 4.44 -11.28
CA VAL A 131 -7.58 4.76 -11.33
C VAL A 131 -6.92 4.31 -10.04
N ALA A 132 -5.78 3.63 -10.14
CA ALA A 132 -4.89 3.36 -9.02
C ALA A 132 -3.56 4.09 -9.24
N GLY A 133 -3.10 4.83 -8.24
CA GLY A 133 -1.94 5.70 -8.39
C GLY A 133 -1.35 6.26 -7.10
N HIS A 134 -0.28 7.04 -7.26
CA HIS A 134 0.38 7.78 -6.20
C HIS A 134 -0.01 9.26 -6.23
N LEU A 135 -0.41 9.80 -5.08
CA LEU A 135 -0.58 11.25 -4.93
C LEU A 135 0.79 11.94 -4.96
N ARG A 136 0.91 12.97 -5.79
CA ARG A 136 2.08 13.85 -5.89
C ARG A 136 1.64 15.31 -5.71
N SER A 137 2.55 16.14 -5.23
CA SER A 137 2.43 17.60 -5.23
C SER A 137 3.70 18.19 -5.80
N PHE A 138 3.57 19.12 -6.73
CA PHE A 138 4.67 19.89 -7.30
C PHE A 138 4.24 21.36 -7.37
N GLN A 139 5.05 22.27 -6.82
CA GLN A 139 4.71 23.70 -6.72
C GLN A 139 3.29 23.95 -6.15
N ASN A 140 2.93 23.17 -5.11
CA ASN A 140 1.62 23.15 -4.47
C ASN A 140 0.42 22.70 -5.35
N LYS A 141 0.64 22.31 -6.61
CA LYS A 141 -0.36 21.66 -7.46
C LYS A 141 -0.32 20.15 -7.23
N LYS A 142 -1.47 19.58 -6.84
CA LYS A 142 -1.62 18.13 -6.65
C LYS A 142 -2.07 17.42 -7.92
N SER A 143 -1.60 16.20 -8.11
CA SER A 143 -1.90 15.34 -9.25
C SER A 143 -1.68 13.87 -8.88
N LEU A 144 -2.32 12.94 -9.60
CA LEU A 144 -2.01 11.52 -9.49
C LEU A 144 -0.99 11.08 -10.55
N VAL A 145 -0.07 10.20 -10.17
CA VAL A 145 0.70 9.37 -11.11
C VAL A 145 0.08 7.98 -11.06
N ALA A 146 -0.66 7.63 -12.12
CA ALA A 146 -1.35 6.35 -12.24
C ALA A 146 -0.40 5.25 -12.68
N PHE A 147 -0.50 4.09 -12.04
CA PHE A 147 0.07 2.83 -12.51
C PHE A 147 -0.99 1.88 -13.07
N LYS A 148 -2.28 2.16 -12.82
CA LYS A 148 -3.41 1.48 -13.47
C LYS A 148 -4.54 2.47 -13.75
N ILE A 149 -5.10 2.42 -14.94
CA ILE A 149 -6.34 3.10 -15.34
C ILE A 149 -7.19 2.04 -16.02
N MET A 150 -8.40 1.78 -15.51
CA MET A 150 -9.32 0.79 -16.04
C MET A 150 -10.65 1.47 -16.37
N PRO A 151 -11.15 1.42 -17.62
CA PRO A 151 -12.55 1.69 -17.92
C PRO A 151 -13.46 0.83 -17.03
N LEU A 152 -14.56 1.41 -16.54
CA LEU A 152 -15.60 0.64 -15.85
C LEU A 152 -16.44 -0.11 -16.89
N GLU A 153 -16.59 -1.42 -16.71
CA GLU A 153 -17.53 -2.24 -17.46
C GLU A 153 -18.89 -2.33 -16.74
N ASP A 154 -18.89 -2.26 -15.40
CA ASP A 154 -20.09 -2.19 -14.56
C ASP A 154 -20.12 -0.89 -13.73
N MET A 155 -21.20 -0.11 -13.85
CA MET A 155 -21.43 1.10 -13.06
C MET A 155 -21.74 0.82 -11.58
N ASN A 156 -21.99 -0.43 -11.20
CA ASN A 156 -21.99 -0.83 -9.78
C ASN A 156 -20.63 -0.60 -9.13
N GLU A 157 -19.51 -0.66 -9.87
CA GLU A 157 -18.17 -0.35 -9.33
C GLU A 157 -18.04 1.11 -8.89
N PHE A 158 -18.70 2.06 -9.57
CA PHE A 158 -18.75 3.46 -9.17
C PHE A 158 -19.51 3.62 -7.85
N THR A 159 -20.66 2.95 -7.71
CA THR A 159 -21.45 2.96 -6.48
C THR A 159 -20.69 2.29 -5.33
N ALA A 160 -20.03 1.16 -5.58
CA ALA A 160 -19.17 0.48 -4.63
C ALA A 160 -18.00 1.38 -4.18
N HIS A 161 -17.32 2.09 -5.11
CA HIS A 161 -16.24 3.01 -4.77
C HIS A 161 -16.69 4.13 -3.81
N ILE A 162 -17.90 4.68 -3.99
CA ILE A 162 -18.45 5.69 -3.06
C ILE A 162 -18.55 5.11 -1.63
N LEU A 163 -19.03 3.88 -1.49
CA LEU A 163 -19.14 3.19 -0.20
C LEU A 163 -17.75 2.82 0.36
N GLU A 164 -16.83 2.37 -0.49
CA GLU A 164 -15.43 2.08 -0.17
C GLU A 164 -14.74 3.31 0.45
N VAL A 165 -14.85 4.48 -0.18
CA VAL A 165 -14.28 5.75 0.32
C VAL A 165 -14.77 6.06 1.74
N VAL A 166 -16.09 6.07 1.94
CA VAL A 166 -16.69 6.43 3.24
C VAL A 166 -16.28 5.43 4.32
N ASN A 167 -16.34 4.14 4.02
CA ASN A 167 -15.99 3.08 4.97
C ASN A 167 -14.50 3.10 5.33
N ALA A 168 -13.60 3.18 4.33
CA ALA A 168 -12.16 3.19 4.55
C ALA A 168 -11.73 4.40 5.40
N HIS A 169 -12.19 5.60 5.06
CA HIS A 169 -11.88 6.80 5.85
C HIS A 169 -12.48 6.75 7.26
N MET A 170 -13.66 6.14 7.47
CA MET A 170 -14.24 5.95 8.80
C MET A 170 -13.45 4.95 9.67
N ILE A 171 -12.94 3.87 9.07
CA ILE A 171 -12.15 2.85 9.78
C ILE A 171 -10.74 3.39 10.10
N LEU A 172 -10.04 3.95 9.10
CA LEU A 172 -8.65 4.42 9.25
C LEU A 172 -8.54 5.65 10.17
N SER A 173 -9.56 6.51 10.20
CA SER A 173 -9.58 7.63 11.16
C SER A 173 -9.75 7.17 12.62
N LYS A 174 -10.45 6.05 12.86
CA LYS A 174 -10.58 5.44 14.19
C LYS A 174 -9.30 4.71 14.62
N SER A 175 -8.61 4.00 13.72
CA SER A 175 -7.33 3.36 14.07
C SER A 175 -6.25 4.39 14.40
N ASN A 176 -6.21 5.50 13.68
CA ASN A 176 -5.26 6.59 13.89
C ASN A 176 -5.70 7.59 14.97
N SER A 177 -6.69 7.27 15.81
CA SER A 177 -7.14 8.11 16.93
C SER A 177 -6.71 7.58 18.31
N GLN A 178 -5.72 6.67 18.39
CA GLN A 178 -5.12 6.36 19.69
C GLN A 178 -4.47 7.64 20.26
N PRO A 179 -4.77 8.01 21.53
CA PRO A 179 -4.13 9.14 22.16
C PRO A 179 -2.62 8.87 22.33
N PRO A 180 -1.76 9.90 22.27
CA PRO A 180 -0.34 9.73 22.52
C PRO A 180 -0.12 9.09 23.90
N ALA A 181 0.62 7.97 23.93
CA ALA A 181 0.90 7.22 25.14
C ALA A 181 1.66 8.10 26.15
N GLY A 182 0.94 8.62 27.15
CA GLY A 182 1.50 9.61 28.07
C GLY A 182 0.63 10.01 29.27
N ARG A 183 -0.54 9.40 29.48
CA ARG A 183 -1.34 9.58 30.70
C ARG A 183 -1.95 8.26 31.14
N ALA A 184 -1.61 7.83 32.36
CA ALA A 184 -2.26 6.70 33.01
C ALA A 184 -3.74 7.05 33.29
N PRO A 185 -4.69 6.14 33.04
CA PRO A 185 -6.08 6.37 33.41
C PRO A 185 -6.21 6.31 34.94
N ILE A 186 -6.67 7.41 35.54
CA ILE A 186 -7.11 7.40 36.95
C ILE A 186 -8.41 6.59 37.00
N SER A 187 -8.36 5.46 37.71
CA SER A 187 -9.50 4.57 37.93
C SER A 187 -10.59 5.28 38.74
N ASN A 188 -11.80 5.37 38.19
CA ASN A 188 -12.98 5.85 38.91
C ASN A 188 -14.13 4.83 38.72
N PRO A 189 -14.55 4.09 39.76
CA PRO A 189 -15.61 3.08 39.64
C PRO A 189 -16.99 3.72 39.85
N GLY A 190 -17.91 3.57 38.87
CA GLY A 190 -19.27 4.12 39.03
C GLY A 190 -20.27 3.86 37.89
N MET A 191 -21.01 2.75 38.02
CA MET A 191 -22.47 2.63 37.78
C MET A 191 -23.11 2.83 36.38
N GLY A 192 -23.77 1.76 35.86
CA GLY A 192 -24.87 1.77 34.86
C GLY A 192 -24.49 2.09 33.39
N GLU A 193 -25.17 1.61 32.33
CA GLU A 193 -26.27 0.64 32.12
C GLU A 193 -25.87 -0.27 30.94
N THR A 194 -26.13 -1.57 30.94
CA THR A 194 -27.37 -2.23 30.43
C THR A 194 -27.95 -1.63 29.14
N GLY A 195 -27.50 -2.12 27.97
CA GLY A 195 -28.08 -1.80 26.66
C GLY A 195 -27.87 -2.95 25.66
N ASN A 196 -28.97 -3.49 25.12
CA ASN A 196 -29.01 -4.85 24.57
C ASN A 196 -29.23 -4.91 23.04
N PHE A 197 -28.39 -5.69 22.34
CA PHE A 197 -28.58 -6.29 21.00
C PHE A 197 -28.74 -5.37 19.76
N GLY A 198 -27.94 -5.69 18.72
CA GLY A 198 -28.06 -5.10 17.38
C GLY A 198 -26.86 -5.50 16.50
N GLY A 199 -26.88 -6.71 15.95
CA GLY A 199 -25.70 -7.30 15.31
C GLY A 199 -25.32 -6.66 13.98
N ILE A 200 -24.16 -5.99 13.95
CA ILE A 200 -23.33 -5.83 12.76
C ILE A 200 -21.98 -6.44 13.12
N SER A 201 -21.69 -7.62 12.56
CA SER A 201 -20.37 -8.24 12.68
C SER A 201 -19.35 -7.37 11.98
N SER A 202 -18.57 -6.62 12.76
CA SER A 202 -17.42 -5.89 12.26
C SER A 202 -16.42 -6.89 11.65
N ILE A 203 -16.12 -6.69 10.37
CA ILE A 203 -15.12 -7.42 9.62
C ILE A 203 -13.88 -6.52 9.50
N PRO A 204 -12.85 -6.71 10.34
CA PRO A 204 -11.52 -6.17 10.13
C PRO A 204 -10.96 -6.38 8.71
N ALA A 205 -9.98 -5.54 8.34
CA ALA A 205 -9.47 -5.41 6.97
C ALA A 205 -8.89 -6.70 6.32
N ASN A 206 -8.70 -7.78 7.10
CA ASN A 206 -8.30 -9.10 6.60
C ASN A 206 -9.48 -9.97 6.12
N GLY A 207 -10.70 -9.46 6.03
CA GLY A 207 -11.90 -10.24 5.65
C GLY A 207 -12.45 -11.15 6.75
N LEU A 208 -11.69 -11.33 7.83
CA LEU A 208 -12.09 -12.02 9.06
C LEU A 208 -12.93 -11.11 9.96
N THR A 209 -13.95 -11.66 10.61
CA THR A 209 -14.72 -10.99 11.70
C THR A 209 -13.86 -10.69 12.93
N VAL A 210 -14.31 -9.80 13.82
CA VAL A 210 -13.62 -9.56 15.11
C VAL A 210 -13.43 -10.84 15.92
N ALA A 211 -14.41 -11.74 15.94
CA ALA A 211 -14.31 -13.01 16.67
C ALA A 211 -13.22 -13.93 16.07
N GLN A 212 -13.19 -14.07 14.74
CA GLN A 212 -12.16 -14.85 14.04
C GLN A 212 -10.76 -14.24 14.23
N ASN A 213 -10.61 -12.92 14.18
CA ASN A 213 -9.31 -12.28 14.45
C ASN A 213 -8.85 -12.50 15.91
N GLN A 214 -9.75 -12.45 16.89
CA GLN A 214 -9.41 -12.73 18.29
C GLN A 214 -8.91 -14.17 18.47
N VAL A 215 -9.58 -15.16 17.87
CA VAL A 215 -9.14 -16.56 17.88
C VAL A 215 -7.80 -16.74 17.16
N LEU A 216 -7.67 -16.23 15.92
CA LEU A 216 -6.46 -16.36 15.11
C LEU A 216 -5.23 -15.73 15.78
N ASN A 217 -5.39 -14.55 16.40
CA ASN A 217 -4.28 -13.86 17.07
C ASN A 217 -3.79 -14.62 18.30
N LEU A 218 -4.67 -15.27 19.07
CA LEU A 218 -4.25 -16.12 20.19
C LEU A 218 -3.50 -17.37 19.71
N ILE A 219 -3.97 -18.00 18.63
CA ILE A 219 -3.30 -19.16 18.02
C ILE A 219 -1.91 -18.75 17.48
N LYS A 220 -1.81 -17.61 16.78
CA LYS A 220 -0.54 -17.05 16.30
C LYS A 220 0.43 -16.68 17.43
N ALA A 221 -0.08 -16.19 18.56
CA ALA A 221 0.74 -15.82 19.71
C ALA A 221 1.21 -17.01 20.56
N CYS A 222 0.76 -18.24 20.27
CA CYS A 222 1.12 -19.42 21.05
C CYS A 222 2.49 -19.98 20.64
N PRO A 223 3.52 -19.94 21.51
CA PRO A 223 4.87 -20.40 21.17
C PRO A 223 5.04 -21.92 21.28
N ARG A 224 4.03 -22.65 21.76
CA ARG A 224 4.12 -24.08 22.07
C ARG A 224 4.23 -24.93 20.78
N PRO A 225 5.12 -25.93 20.71
CA PRO A 225 5.22 -26.84 19.55
C PRO A 225 3.89 -27.49 19.16
N GLU A 226 3.12 -27.93 20.16
CA GLU A 226 1.79 -28.51 20.06
C GLU A 226 0.68 -27.50 19.76
N GLY A 227 0.93 -26.18 19.87
CA GLY A 227 -0.05 -25.13 19.60
C GLY A 227 -0.98 -24.78 20.77
N LEU A 228 -2.15 -24.23 20.42
CA LEU A 228 -3.14 -23.73 21.38
C LEU A 228 -4.37 -24.64 21.44
N ASN A 229 -4.69 -25.13 22.64
CA ASN A 229 -5.83 -26.02 22.85
C ASN A 229 -7.16 -25.25 22.89
N PHE A 230 -8.26 -25.87 22.45
CA PHE A 230 -9.61 -25.31 22.50
C PHE A 230 -10.07 -24.90 23.91
N GLN A 231 -9.61 -25.59 24.97
CA GLN A 231 -9.87 -25.20 26.35
C GLN A 231 -9.12 -23.92 26.75
N ASP A 232 -7.89 -23.72 26.28
CA ASP A 232 -7.16 -22.47 26.50
C ASP A 232 -7.85 -21.29 25.78
N LEU A 233 -8.35 -21.51 24.56
CA LEU A 233 -9.15 -20.50 23.84
C LEU A 233 -10.41 -20.09 24.63
N LYS A 234 -11.17 -21.06 25.17
CA LYS A 234 -12.33 -20.78 26.05
C LYS A 234 -11.91 -20.02 27.33
N ASN A 235 -10.78 -20.40 27.94
CA ASN A 235 -10.29 -19.77 29.17
C ASN A 235 -9.81 -18.33 28.96
N GLN A 236 -9.31 -17.99 27.76
CA GLN A 236 -8.80 -16.66 27.41
C GLN A 236 -9.88 -15.75 26.78
N LEU A 237 -10.85 -16.31 26.06
CA LEU A 237 -11.95 -15.57 25.41
C LEU A 237 -13.24 -15.65 26.21
N GLN A 238 -13.19 -15.39 27.52
CA GLN A 238 -14.34 -15.52 28.43
C GLN A 238 -15.53 -14.60 28.08
N HIS A 239 -15.28 -13.51 27.33
CA HIS A 239 -16.30 -12.61 26.78
C HIS A 239 -17.00 -13.16 25.52
N MET A 240 -16.58 -14.31 25.00
CA MET A 240 -17.11 -14.93 23.78
C MET A 240 -17.83 -16.25 24.11
N SER A 241 -18.96 -16.50 23.44
CA SER A 241 -19.68 -17.76 23.63
C SER A 241 -18.87 -18.94 23.06
N VAL A 242 -18.96 -20.11 23.70
CA VAL A 242 -18.28 -21.34 23.22
C VAL A 242 -18.68 -21.69 21.78
N ALA A 243 -19.94 -21.46 21.40
CA ALA A 243 -20.42 -21.65 20.04
C ALA A 243 -19.73 -20.71 19.04
N SER A 244 -19.53 -19.44 19.41
CA SER A 244 -18.84 -18.45 18.57
C SER A 244 -17.33 -18.75 18.44
N ILE A 245 -16.68 -19.22 19.51
CA ILE A 245 -15.27 -19.66 19.45
C ILE A 245 -15.16 -20.87 18.50
N LYS A 246 -16.06 -21.85 18.61
CA LYS A 246 -16.07 -23.02 17.72
C LYS A 246 -16.27 -22.62 16.26
N GLN A 247 -17.29 -21.81 15.95
CA GLN A 247 -17.53 -21.30 14.59
C GLN A 247 -16.34 -20.54 14.01
N ALA A 248 -15.61 -19.78 14.85
CA ALA A 248 -14.40 -19.09 14.43
C ALA A 248 -13.26 -20.07 14.11
N VAL A 249 -13.03 -21.10 14.93
CA VAL A 249 -12.04 -22.16 14.68
C VAL A 249 -12.39 -22.94 13.40
N ASP A 250 -13.63 -23.42 13.28
CA ASP A 250 -14.11 -24.17 12.11
C ASP A 250 -13.89 -23.36 10.82
N PHE A 251 -14.21 -22.07 10.81
CA PHE A 251 -13.99 -21.19 9.67
C PHE A 251 -12.50 -20.99 9.35
N LEU A 252 -11.69 -20.65 10.36
CA LEU A 252 -10.25 -20.40 10.18
C LEU A 252 -9.51 -21.65 9.66
N SER A 253 -9.98 -22.84 10.01
CA SER A 253 -9.42 -24.10 9.51
C SER A 253 -9.83 -24.35 8.05
N ASN A 254 -11.10 -24.15 7.71
CA ASN A 254 -11.59 -24.32 6.32
C ASN A 254 -10.95 -23.33 5.33
N GLU A 255 -10.72 -22.08 5.73
CA GLU A 255 -10.01 -21.07 4.93
C GLU A 255 -8.47 -21.23 4.96
N GLY A 256 -7.94 -22.24 5.66
CA GLY A 256 -6.52 -22.55 5.69
C GLY A 256 -5.64 -21.61 6.52
N HIS A 257 -6.23 -20.74 7.36
CA HIS A 257 -5.47 -19.88 8.29
C HIS A 257 -4.87 -20.65 9.48
N ILE A 258 -5.50 -21.75 9.89
CA ILE A 258 -5.02 -22.63 10.96
C ILE A 258 -5.14 -24.11 10.59
N TYR A 259 -4.36 -24.96 11.24
CA TYR A 259 -4.42 -26.42 11.12
C TYR A 259 -4.33 -27.09 12.50
N SER A 260 -4.92 -28.28 12.63
CA SER A 260 -4.82 -29.11 13.84
C SER A 260 -3.48 -29.84 13.90
N THR A 261 -2.93 -30.03 15.11
CA THR A 261 -1.53 -30.47 15.32
C THR A 261 -1.42 -31.90 15.85
N VAL A 262 -1.58 -32.08 17.17
CA VAL A 262 -1.35 -33.34 17.90
C VAL A 262 -2.66 -34.12 18.14
N ASP A 263 -3.78 -33.41 18.15
CA ASP A 263 -5.15 -33.91 18.24
C ASP A 263 -6.12 -32.89 17.60
N ASP A 264 -7.41 -33.22 17.56
CA ASP A 264 -8.45 -32.40 16.95
C ASP A 264 -8.74 -31.08 17.70
N ASP A 265 -8.27 -30.93 18.94
CA ASP A 265 -8.51 -29.77 19.82
C ASP A 265 -7.29 -28.82 19.92
N HIS A 266 -6.15 -29.12 19.31
CA HIS A 266 -4.94 -28.28 19.31
C HIS A 266 -4.66 -27.66 17.94
N PHE A 267 -4.49 -26.32 17.90
CA PHE A 267 -4.39 -25.56 16.66
C PHE A 267 -3.08 -24.75 16.54
N LYS A 268 -2.59 -24.62 15.31
CA LYS A 268 -1.50 -23.71 14.91
C LYS A 268 -1.87 -22.88 13.68
N SER A 269 -1.22 -21.73 13.55
CA SER A 269 -1.33 -20.84 12.39
C SER A 269 -0.53 -21.36 11.21
N THR A 270 -1.08 -21.24 10.00
CA THR A 270 -0.40 -21.58 8.73
C THR A 270 0.66 -20.53 8.35
N ASP A 271 0.47 -19.26 8.72
CA ASP A 271 1.41 -18.16 8.45
C ASP A 271 2.70 -18.17 9.32
N ALA A 272 3.14 -19.34 9.79
CA ALA A 272 4.19 -19.46 10.80
C ALA A 272 5.52 -19.99 10.24
N ASP A 273 6.34 -19.05 9.73
CA ASP A 273 7.81 -19.04 9.78
C ASP A 273 8.28 -17.66 10.29
#